data_AF-I4VKS3-F1
#
_entry.id   AF-I4VKS3-F1
#
_cell.length_a   1.000
_cell.length_b   1.000
_cell.length_c   1.000
_cell.angle_alpha   90.00
_cell.angle_beta   90.00
_cell.angle_gamma   90.00
#
_symmetry.space_group_name_H-M   'P 1'
#
loop_
_entity.id
_entity.type
_entity.pdbx_description
1 polymer ?
#
loop_
_entity_poly.entity_id
_entity_poly.type
_entity_poly.pdbx_seq_one_letter_code
_entity_poly.pdbx_strand_id
1 'polypeptide(L)'
;MVARRWVASAPRWIGNAADAGVTHKASRMRRLNSLEGRLTGLLALAGLCGALLYAGLTEWPLPQLLAWAHDDLKLDIPGLAAMGTYGALLLCLILLLPLAWWLAHGVMGPLKRLLRALEGAVASYRDGDFSFSIAMRRRDELGDLIHMHNALGQTLREQRQHLAQRELLLDTVVQNTPVALVLTDAIGRVAYANIAARHLFNEGRSLNGLDFANLLAGAPEALRTAVDGHEDALFTVDMDGSEETFHLSQRAFRLQGRPHRLQLFRRMTRELSRQEVAAWKRVIRVVSHELNNSLAPISSMAHSGAELARRGNLERLPGVFATIGERARHLHGFIDGYARFAKLPTPQVVPVAWPAFLDGLALHCRFRLVGELPTQQGWFDPAQIEQVLINLVKNAHEAEGDADEVTLTIGVVSRDVRIEVADRGPGMSQNVLAQALLPFYSTKRSGTGLGLALAREIVEAHGGRIALANRAEGGLRVSLLLPLAPP
;
A
#
# COMPACT_ATOMS: atom_id res chain seq x y z
N MET A 1 6.38 11.90 10.90
CA MET A 1 5.16 11.25 11.46
C MET A 1 5.02 9.88 10.81
N VAL A 2 4.72 8.83 11.59
CA VAL A 2 4.69 7.40 11.20
C VAL A 2 6.05 6.68 11.24
N ALA A 3 6.62 6.60 12.44
CA ALA A 3 7.49 5.49 12.84
C ALA A 3 7.19 5.19 14.32
N ARG A 4 6.32 4.20 14.56
CA ARG A 4 6.06 3.46 15.82
C ARG A 4 4.63 2.93 15.81
N ARG A 5 4.43 1.68 15.37
CA ARG A 5 3.28 0.85 15.80
C ARG A 5 3.36 -0.57 15.23
N TRP A 6 4.29 -1.40 15.72
CA TRP A 6 4.20 -2.86 15.55
C TRP A 6 4.97 -3.56 16.68
N VAL A 7 4.50 -3.44 17.92
CA VAL A 7 4.72 -4.41 19.01
C VAL A 7 3.55 -4.28 19.97
N ALA A 8 2.47 -5.06 19.77
CA ALA A 8 1.44 -5.29 20.78
C ALA A 8 0.50 -6.43 20.34
N SER A 9 0.95 -7.68 20.46
CA SER A 9 0.06 -8.85 20.51
C SER A 9 0.72 -9.97 21.31
N ALA A 10 0.97 -9.69 22.59
CA ALA A 10 1.23 -10.70 23.60
C ALA A 10 -0.03 -10.81 24.49
N PRO A 11 -0.64 -12.00 24.65
CA PRO A 11 -1.77 -12.17 25.54
C PRO A 11 -1.31 -12.09 27.00
N ARG A 12 -1.87 -11.11 27.74
CA ARG A 12 -1.76 -11.00 29.20
C ARG A 12 -2.47 -12.19 29.85
N TRP A 13 -1.70 -13.15 30.36
CA TRP A 13 -2.16 -14.09 31.37
C TRP A 13 -2.01 -13.44 32.75
N ILE A 14 -3.12 -12.99 33.34
CA ILE A 14 -3.22 -12.78 34.78
C ILE A 14 -4.34 -13.71 35.25
N GLY A 15 -3.93 -14.84 35.83
CA GLY A 15 -4.83 -15.80 36.44
C GLY A 15 -5.39 -15.25 37.75
N ASN A 16 -6.72 -15.26 37.87
CA ASN A 16 -7.39 -15.09 39.15
C ASN A 16 -7.25 -16.40 39.96
N ALA A 17 -6.89 -16.27 41.22
CA ALA A 17 -6.64 -17.35 42.18
C ALA A 17 -7.90 -18.12 42.65
N ALA A 18 -8.86 -18.36 41.76
CA ALA A 18 -10.07 -19.15 42.02
C ALA A 18 -10.03 -20.57 41.39
N ASP A 19 -8.99 -20.90 40.62
CA ASP A 19 -8.94 -22.13 39.81
C ASP A 19 -8.11 -23.29 40.43
N ALA A 20 -7.52 -23.08 41.61
CA ALA A 20 -6.66 -24.08 42.26
C ALA A 20 -7.44 -25.32 42.77
N GLY A 21 -8.75 -25.20 43.03
CA GLY A 21 -9.60 -26.31 43.47
C GLY A 21 -10.09 -27.22 42.33
N VAL A 22 -10.18 -26.70 41.10
CA VAL A 22 -10.71 -27.43 39.93
C VAL A 22 -9.60 -28.24 39.23
N THR A 23 -8.35 -27.77 39.30
CA THR A 23 -7.18 -28.41 38.68
C THR A 23 -6.76 -29.72 39.37
N HIS A 24 -6.98 -29.87 40.68
CA HIS A 24 -6.58 -31.08 41.42
C HIS A 24 -7.50 -32.30 41.17
N LYS A 25 -8.81 -32.07 40.94
CA LYS A 25 -9.78 -33.11 40.60
C LYS A 25 -9.67 -33.51 39.13
N ALA A 26 -9.46 -32.52 38.25
CA ALA A 26 -9.23 -32.74 36.82
C ALA A 26 -7.91 -33.50 36.54
N SER A 27 -6.82 -33.21 37.25
CA SER A 27 -5.55 -33.94 37.11
C SER A 27 -5.61 -35.37 37.62
N ARG A 28 -6.35 -35.63 38.72
CA ARG A 28 -6.57 -36.98 39.25
C ARG A 28 -7.46 -37.83 38.32
N MET A 29 -8.51 -37.23 37.74
CA MET A 29 -9.34 -37.88 36.71
C MET A 29 -8.59 -38.10 35.39
N ARG A 30 -7.64 -37.22 35.02
CA ARG A 30 -6.74 -37.44 33.87
C ARG A 30 -5.79 -38.62 34.11
N ARG A 31 -5.19 -38.77 35.29
CA ARG A 31 -4.33 -39.93 35.62
C ARG A 31 -5.09 -41.26 35.54
N LEU A 32 -6.35 -41.31 35.97
CA LEU A 32 -7.19 -42.52 35.87
C LEU A 32 -7.63 -42.84 34.43
N ASN A 33 -7.75 -41.83 33.57
CA ASN A 33 -8.07 -42.00 32.15
C ASN A 33 -6.84 -42.13 31.25
N SER A 34 -5.64 -41.99 31.79
CA SER A 34 -4.39 -42.19 31.06
C SER A 34 -4.26 -43.63 30.56
N LEU A 35 -3.50 -43.83 29.49
CA LEU A 35 -3.21 -45.18 29.00
C LEU A 35 -2.54 -46.03 30.08
N GLU A 36 -1.63 -45.45 30.86
CA GLU A 36 -0.97 -46.07 32.00
C GLU A 36 -1.95 -46.42 33.13
N GLY A 37 -2.88 -45.52 33.47
CA GLY A 37 -3.95 -45.73 34.45
C GLY A 37 -4.90 -46.86 34.07
N ARG A 38 -5.23 -46.99 32.78
CA ARG A 38 -6.04 -48.10 32.27
C ARG A 38 -5.27 -49.42 32.26
N LEU A 39 -4.00 -49.40 31.89
CA LEU A 39 -3.15 -50.60 31.90
C LEU A 39 -2.93 -51.11 33.32
N THR A 40 -2.63 -50.21 34.25
CA THR A 40 -2.46 -50.54 35.67
C THR A 40 -3.77 -51.03 36.29
N GLY A 41 -4.90 -50.40 35.98
CA GLY A 41 -6.23 -50.87 36.42
C GLY A 41 -6.57 -52.26 35.89
N LEU A 42 -6.23 -52.56 34.63
CA LEU A 42 -6.42 -53.89 34.05
C LEU A 42 -5.49 -54.94 34.66
N LEU A 43 -4.23 -54.60 34.90
CA LEU A 43 -3.28 -55.50 35.58
C LEU A 43 -3.71 -55.78 37.01
N ALA A 44 -4.20 -54.76 37.74
CA ALA A 44 -4.74 -54.91 39.08
C ALA A 44 -6.02 -55.77 39.08
N LEU A 45 -6.94 -55.56 38.14
CA LEU A 45 -8.15 -56.37 37.98
C LEU A 45 -7.81 -57.82 37.63
N ALA A 46 -6.88 -58.04 36.69
CA ALA A 46 -6.42 -59.37 36.32
C ALA A 46 -5.74 -60.09 37.51
N GLY A 47 -4.92 -59.38 38.28
CA GLY A 47 -4.32 -59.90 39.51
C GLY A 47 -5.36 -60.25 40.58
N LEU A 48 -6.36 -59.40 40.78
CA LEU A 48 -7.45 -59.63 41.74
C LEU A 48 -8.37 -60.77 41.31
N CYS A 49 -8.71 -60.86 40.03
CA CYS A 49 -9.44 -62.01 39.47
C CYS A 49 -8.63 -63.30 39.63
N GLY A 50 -7.31 -63.26 39.39
CA GLY A 50 -6.43 -64.39 39.61
C GLY A 50 -6.38 -64.83 41.07
N ALA A 51 -6.27 -63.88 42.01
CA ALA A 51 -6.30 -64.16 43.44
C ALA A 51 -7.65 -64.75 43.90
N LEU A 52 -8.77 -64.20 43.41
CA LEU A 52 -10.12 -64.71 43.70
C LEU A 52 -10.39 -66.08 43.07
N LEU A 53 -9.91 -66.32 41.85
CA LEU A 53 -9.98 -67.64 41.21
C LEU A 53 -9.16 -68.66 42.00
N TYR A 54 -7.94 -68.30 42.40
CA TYR A 54 -7.09 -69.15 43.22
C TYR A 54 -7.77 -69.48 44.56
N ALA A 55 -8.23 -68.47 45.32
CA ALA A 55 -8.96 -68.68 46.57
C ALA A 55 -10.27 -69.48 46.38
N GLY A 56 -10.96 -69.24 45.26
CA GLY A 56 -12.13 -69.98 44.79
C GLY A 56 -11.90 -71.48 44.63
N LEU A 57 -10.74 -71.80 44.05
CA LEU A 57 -10.27 -73.14 43.76
C LEU A 57 -9.71 -73.85 44.99
N THR A 58 -9.00 -73.13 45.87
CA THR A 58 -8.27 -73.74 47.00
C THR A 58 -9.00 -73.72 48.32
N GLU A 59 -9.83 -72.70 48.60
CA GLU A 59 -10.46 -72.51 49.93
C GLU A 59 -11.99 -72.53 49.85
N TRP A 60 -12.61 -71.67 49.04
CA TRP A 60 -14.06 -71.54 48.94
C TRP A 60 -14.46 -70.81 47.65
N PRO A 61 -15.40 -71.32 46.82
CA PRO A 61 -16.44 -72.30 47.17
C PRO A 61 -16.22 -73.72 46.65
N LEU A 62 -15.25 -73.96 45.77
CA LEU A 62 -15.14 -75.23 45.03
C LEU A 62 -14.93 -76.45 45.94
N PRO A 63 -14.02 -76.43 46.94
CA PRO A 63 -13.80 -77.60 47.80
C PRO A 63 -15.04 -77.98 48.62
N GLN A 64 -15.79 -76.99 49.10
CA GLN A 64 -17.00 -77.21 49.91
C GLN A 64 -18.19 -77.65 49.06
N LEU A 65 -18.31 -77.14 47.84
CA LEU A 65 -19.34 -77.61 46.89
C LEU A 65 -19.08 -79.04 46.43
N LEU A 66 -17.82 -79.42 46.24
CA LEU A 66 -17.44 -80.81 45.94
C LEU A 66 -17.73 -81.74 47.11
N ALA A 67 -17.44 -81.31 48.35
CA ALA A 67 -17.80 -82.07 49.55
C ALA A 67 -19.31 -82.24 49.69
N TRP A 68 -20.08 -81.15 49.53
CA TRP A 68 -21.56 -81.20 49.55
C TRP A 68 -22.13 -82.10 48.44
N ALA A 69 -21.60 -82.03 47.21
CA ALA A 69 -22.06 -82.85 46.10
C ALA A 69 -21.74 -84.35 46.30
N HIS A 70 -20.63 -84.67 46.97
CA HIS A 70 -20.29 -86.04 47.35
C HIS A 70 -21.23 -86.55 48.46
N ASP A 71 -21.45 -85.75 49.51
CA ASP A 71 -22.21 -86.17 50.70
C ASP A 71 -23.74 -86.22 50.45
N ASP A 72 -24.33 -85.18 49.84
CA ASP A 72 -25.78 -85.08 49.66
C ASP A 72 -26.27 -85.63 48.31
N LEU A 73 -25.44 -85.56 47.26
CA LEU A 73 -25.82 -85.96 45.88
C LEU A 73 -25.22 -87.30 45.44
N LYS A 74 -24.33 -87.91 46.25
CA LYS A 74 -23.58 -89.15 45.96
C LYS A 74 -22.89 -89.16 44.59
N LEU A 75 -22.49 -87.99 44.10
CA LEU A 75 -21.76 -87.83 42.85
C LEU A 75 -20.27 -87.91 43.14
N ASP A 76 -19.66 -89.06 42.82
CA ASP A 76 -18.22 -89.23 42.91
C ASP A 76 -17.57 -88.70 41.65
N ILE A 77 -16.85 -87.58 41.73
CA ILE A 77 -16.09 -86.99 40.63
C ILE A 77 -14.60 -87.28 40.88
N PRO A 78 -14.03 -88.37 40.33
CA PRO A 78 -12.64 -88.73 40.59
C PRO A 78 -11.70 -87.73 39.90
N GLY A 79 -10.78 -87.14 40.66
CA GLY A 79 -9.70 -86.29 40.13
C GLY A 79 -9.73 -84.83 40.60
N LEU A 80 -10.91 -84.27 40.91
CA LEU A 80 -11.00 -82.88 41.43
C LEU A 80 -10.64 -82.77 42.91
N ALA A 81 -10.97 -83.77 43.73
CA ALA A 81 -10.55 -83.82 45.14
C ALA A 81 -9.03 -84.05 45.33
N ALA A 82 -8.34 -84.56 44.30
CA ALA A 82 -6.90 -84.80 44.30
C ALA A 82 -6.09 -83.65 43.68
N MET A 83 -6.74 -82.57 43.22
CA MET A 83 -6.03 -81.37 42.74
C MET A 83 -5.40 -80.66 43.92
N GLY A 84 -4.15 -81.02 44.26
CA GLY A 84 -3.32 -80.24 45.16
C GLY A 84 -3.06 -78.81 44.61
N THR A 85 -2.32 -78.02 45.37
CA THR A 85 -1.98 -76.62 45.05
C THR A 85 -1.47 -76.42 43.62
N TYR A 86 -0.66 -77.35 43.10
CA TYR A 86 -0.14 -77.32 41.73
C TYR A 86 -1.20 -77.50 40.65
N GLY A 87 -2.24 -78.32 40.89
CA GLY A 87 -3.34 -78.50 39.95
C GLY A 87 -4.23 -77.25 39.87
N ALA A 88 -4.52 -76.64 41.02
CA ALA A 88 -5.26 -75.38 41.10
C ALA A 88 -4.51 -74.24 40.38
N LEU A 89 -3.18 -74.16 40.54
CA LEU A 89 -2.33 -73.20 39.81
C LEU A 89 -2.37 -73.42 38.29
N LEU A 90 -2.28 -74.68 37.83
CA LEU A 90 -2.37 -75.00 36.40
C LEU A 90 -3.72 -74.60 35.81
N LEU A 91 -4.82 -74.90 36.50
CA LEU A 91 -6.17 -74.54 36.05
C LEU A 91 -6.38 -73.02 36.05
N CYS A 92 -5.89 -72.32 37.07
CA CYS A 92 -5.91 -70.87 37.13
C CYS A 92 -5.15 -70.25 35.94
N LEU A 93 -3.97 -70.79 35.60
CA LEU A 93 -3.21 -70.35 34.43
C LEU A 93 -3.95 -70.59 33.11
N ILE A 94 -4.58 -71.76 32.95
CA ILE A 94 -5.38 -72.10 31.76
C ILE A 94 -6.58 -71.16 31.60
N LEU A 95 -7.20 -70.71 32.70
CA LEU A 95 -8.32 -69.78 32.67
C LEU A 95 -7.88 -68.32 32.49
N LEU A 96 -6.75 -67.92 33.08
CA LEU A 96 -6.26 -66.54 33.05
C LEU A 96 -5.60 -66.19 31.71
N LEU A 97 -4.89 -67.11 31.04
CA LEU A 97 -4.20 -66.81 29.78
C LEU A 97 -5.16 -66.38 28.64
N PRO A 98 -6.26 -67.10 28.35
CA PRO A 98 -7.24 -66.67 27.34
C PRO A 98 -7.94 -65.36 27.72
N LEU A 99 -8.24 -65.18 29.02
CA LEU A 99 -8.85 -63.96 29.53
C LEU A 99 -7.93 -62.75 29.36
N ALA A 100 -6.64 -62.90 29.69
CA ALA A 100 -5.63 -61.88 29.50
C ALA A 100 -5.43 -61.56 28.02
N TRP A 101 -5.42 -62.58 27.15
CA TRP A 101 -5.31 -62.40 25.71
C TRP A 101 -6.52 -61.63 25.12
N TRP A 102 -7.73 -61.97 25.56
CA TRP A 102 -8.96 -61.28 25.17
C TRP A 102 -8.99 -59.82 25.64
N LEU A 103 -8.62 -59.57 26.91
CA LEU A 103 -8.48 -58.21 27.46
C LEU A 103 -7.42 -57.40 26.71
N ALA A 104 -6.25 -57.99 26.43
CA ALA A 104 -5.19 -57.34 25.67
C ALA A 104 -5.64 -56.97 24.25
N HIS A 105 -6.40 -57.84 23.57
CA HIS A 105 -6.95 -57.52 22.24
C HIS A 105 -8.00 -56.40 22.28
N GLY A 106 -8.88 -56.40 23.28
CA GLY A 106 -9.86 -55.33 23.50
C GLY A 106 -9.22 -53.96 23.71
N VAL A 107 -8.07 -53.94 24.39
CA VAL A 107 -7.34 -52.70 24.74
C VAL A 107 -6.43 -52.23 23.59
N MET A 108 -5.71 -53.13 22.92
CA MET A 108 -4.79 -52.78 21.84
C MET A 108 -5.47 -52.55 20.49
N GLY A 109 -6.66 -53.08 20.27
CA GLY A 109 -7.41 -52.90 19.02
C GLY A 109 -7.62 -51.42 18.64
N PRO A 110 -8.12 -50.56 19.55
CA PRO A 110 -8.21 -49.12 19.32
C PRO A 110 -6.86 -48.44 19.08
N LEU A 111 -5.80 -48.81 19.81
CA LEU A 111 -4.46 -48.23 19.68
C LEU A 111 -3.85 -48.51 18.30
N LYS A 112 -3.92 -49.76 17.83
CA LYS A 112 -3.42 -50.16 16.50
C LYS A 112 -4.19 -49.48 15.35
N ARG A 113 -5.47 -49.16 15.54
CA ARG A 113 -6.26 -48.41 14.54
C ARG A 113 -5.83 -46.95 14.47
N LEU A 114 -5.56 -46.33 15.62
CA LEU A 114 -5.08 -44.95 15.69
C LEU A 114 -3.69 -44.81 15.09
N LEU A 115 -2.75 -45.71 15.42
CA LEU A 115 -1.40 -45.69 14.86
C LEU A 115 -1.42 -45.79 13.32
N ARG A 116 -2.25 -46.68 12.76
CA ARG A 116 -2.43 -46.77 11.31
C ARG A 116 -3.06 -45.51 10.70
N ALA A 117 -4.00 -44.88 11.39
CA ALA A 117 -4.59 -43.62 10.94
C ALA A 117 -3.56 -42.47 10.97
N LEU A 118 -2.73 -42.41 12.01
CA LEU A 118 -1.66 -41.43 12.14
C LEU A 118 -0.56 -41.65 11.08
N GLU A 119 -0.18 -42.91 10.86
CA GLU A 119 0.76 -43.30 9.80
C GLU A 119 0.24 -42.87 8.42
N GLY A 120 -1.04 -43.14 8.12
CA GLY A 120 -1.67 -42.70 6.88
C GLY A 120 -1.71 -41.18 6.73
N ALA A 121 -2.01 -40.45 7.80
CA ALA A 121 -2.05 -38.98 7.78
C ALA A 121 -0.64 -38.37 7.64
N VAL A 122 0.40 -38.98 8.20
CA VAL A 122 1.79 -38.54 8.01
C VAL A 122 2.27 -38.88 6.59
N ALA A 123 1.86 -40.01 6.03
CA ALA A 123 2.18 -40.35 4.64
C ALA A 123 1.63 -39.32 3.66
N SER A 124 0.41 -38.79 3.89
CA SER A 124 -0.18 -37.76 3.01
C SER A 124 0.62 -36.46 2.98
N TYR A 125 1.35 -36.12 4.06
CA TYR A 125 2.20 -34.92 4.10
C TYR A 125 3.38 -35.01 3.13
N ARG A 126 3.92 -36.21 2.88
CA ARG A 126 4.98 -36.42 1.89
C ARG A 126 4.49 -36.12 0.48
N ASP A 127 3.22 -36.39 0.22
CA ASP A 127 2.56 -36.13 -1.06
C ASP A 127 2.01 -34.69 -1.14
N GLY A 128 2.21 -33.89 -0.08
CA GLY A 128 1.79 -32.50 0.04
C GLY A 128 0.31 -32.32 0.39
N ASP A 129 -0.44 -33.39 0.68
CA ASP A 129 -1.84 -33.29 1.08
C ASP A 129 -1.98 -33.13 2.60
N PHE A 130 -2.31 -31.91 3.02
CA PHE A 130 -2.48 -31.51 4.42
C PHE A 130 -3.97 -31.44 4.84
N SER A 131 -4.89 -31.95 4.01
CA SER A 131 -6.34 -31.84 4.27
C SER A 131 -6.88 -32.88 5.23
N PHE A 132 -6.09 -33.90 5.56
CA PHE A 132 -6.48 -34.97 6.46
C PHE A 132 -6.53 -34.51 7.91
N SER A 133 -7.63 -34.83 8.59
CA SER A 133 -7.78 -34.66 10.04
C SER A 133 -8.32 -35.93 10.67
N ILE A 134 -7.81 -36.26 11.85
CA ILE A 134 -8.24 -37.43 12.61
C ILE A 134 -9.34 -37.00 13.57
N ALA A 135 -10.51 -37.64 13.48
CA ALA A 135 -11.67 -37.31 14.30
C ALA A 135 -11.38 -37.49 15.80
N MET A 136 -11.65 -36.45 16.59
CA MET A 136 -11.38 -36.45 18.03
C MET A 136 -12.52 -37.13 18.80
N ARG A 137 -12.23 -38.28 19.44
CA ARG A 137 -13.17 -38.99 20.34
C ARG A 137 -12.60 -39.31 21.73
N ARG A 138 -11.33 -38.97 22.01
CA ARG A 138 -10.63 -39.35 23.25
C ARG A 138 -10.14 -38.12 24.02
N ARG A 139 -10.04 -38.23 25.35
CA ARG A 139 -9.55 -37.18 26.28
C ARG A 139 -8.34 -37.67 27.09
N ASP A 140 -7.53 -38.53 26.48
CA ASP A 140 -6.29 -39.10 27.01
C ASP A 140 -5.07 -38.57 26.25
N GLU A 141 -3.86 -39.02 26.58
CA GLU A 141 -2.60 -38.55 25.97
C GLU A 141 -2.56 -38.72 24.45
N LEU A 142 -3.24 -39.76 23.94
CA LEU A 142 -3.39 -39.98 22.50
C LEU A 142 -4.33 -38.95 21.85
N GLY A 143 -5.33 -38.47 22.58
CA GLY A 143 -6.16 -37.34 22.18
C GLY A 143 -5.35 -36.05 22.03
N ASP A 144 -4.44 -35.78 22.97
CA ASP A 144 -3.53 -34.63 22.90
C ASP A 144 -2.58 -34.73 21.68
N LEU A 145 -2.06 -35.92 21.38
CA LEU A 145 -1.26 -36.16 20.18
C LEU A 145 -2.05 -35.92 18.88
N ILE A 146 -3.30 -36.40 18.81
CA ILE A 146 -4.20 -36.13 17.68
C ILE A 146 -4.43 -34.62 17.53
N HIS A 147 -4.65 -33.91 18.64
CA HIS A 147 -4.82 -32.46 18.61
C HIS A 147 -3.58 -31.76 18.02
N MET A 148 -2.38 -32.12 18.48
CA MET A 148 -1.13 -31.58 17.95
C MET A 148 -0.93 -31.90 16.46
N HIS A 149 -1.25 -33.12 16.04
CA HIS A 149 -1.18 -33.50 14.64
C HIS A 149 -2.16 -32.70 13.76
N ASN A 150 -3.43 -32.62 14.15
CA ASN A 150 -4.44 -31.84 13.41
C ASN A 150 -4.07 -30.35 13.35
N ALA A 151 -3.52 -29.79 14.45
CA ALA A 151 -3.03 -28.41 14.49
C ALA A 151 -1.87 -28.18 13.51
N LEU A 152 -0.91 -29.12 13.45
CA LEU A 152 0.20 -29.07 12.49
C LEU A 152 -0.30 -29.11 11.05
N GLY A 153 -1.20 -30.04 10.72
CA GLY A 153 -1.79 -30.14 9.39
C GLY A 153 -2.51 -28.85 8.97
N GLN A 154 -3.28 -28.26 9.89
CA GLN A 154 -3.96 -26.99 9.66
C GLN A 154 -2.96 -25.85 9.43
N THR A 155 -1.91 -25.73 10.23
CA THR A 155 -0.88 -24.69 10.05
C THR A 155 -0.15 -24.85 8.70
N LEU A 156 0.21 -26.07 8.31
CA LEU A 156 0.87 -26.33 7.02
C LEU A 156 -0.05 -26.01 5.84
N ARG A 157 -1.34 -26.36 5.96
CA ARG A 157 -2.36 -26.02 4.96
C ARG A 157 -2.51 -24.51 4.82
N GLU A 158 -2.62 -23.78 5.93
CA GLU A 158 -2.71 -22.32 5.94
C GLU A 158 -1.47 -21.67 5.34
N GLN A 159 -0.27 -22.14 5.68
CA GLN A 159 0.98 -21.66 5.09
C GLN A 159 1.03 -21.90 3.57
N ARG A 160 0.65 -23.09 3.10
CA ARG A 160 0.61 -23.41 1.67
C ARG A 160 -0.41 -22.56 0.92
N GLN A 161 -1.60 -22.38 1.49
CA GLN A 161 -2.64 -21.52 0.92
C GLN A 161 -2.19 -20.05 0.86
N HIS A 162 -1.58 -19.55 1.93
CA HIS A 162 -1.07 -18.19 1.98
C HIS A 162 0.07 -17.96 0.97
N LEU A 163 0.97 -18.93 0.80
CA LEU A 163 2.01 -18.89 -0.24
C LEU A 163 1.40 -18.87 -1.64
N ALA A 164 0.48 -19.78 -1.95
CA ALA A 164 -0.19 -19.84 -3.24
C ALA A 164 -0.98 -18.55 -3.55
N GLN A 165 -1.69 -18.01 -2.54
CA GLN A 165 -2.40 -16.74 -2.68
C GLN A 165 -1.45 -15.56 -2.93
N ARG A 166 -0.32 -15.52 -2.22
CA ARG A 166 0.69 -14.48 -2.41
C ARG A 166 1.34 -14.57 -3.79
N GLU A 167 1.64 -15.77 -4.27
CA GLU A 167 2.17 -16.02 -5.61
C GLU A 167 1.18 -15.56 -6.68
N LEU A 168 -0.10 -15.96 -6.56
CA LEU A 168 -1.15 -15.54 -7.49
C LEU A 168 -1.40 -14.03 -7.46
N LEU A 169 -1.36 -13.40 -6.28
CA LEU A 169 -1.46 -11.94 -6.16
C LEU A 169 -0.31 -11.25 -6.88
N LEU A 170 0.94 -11.68 -6.61
CA LEU A 170 2.13 -11.10 -7.23
C LEU A 170 2.12 -11.30 -8.75
N ASP A 171 1.79 -12.50 -9.25
CA ASP A 171 1.66 -12.73 -10.68
C ASP A 171 0.54 -11.87 -11.27
N THR A 172 -0.64 -11.80 -10.64
CA THR A 172 -1.75 -10.96 -11.14
C THR A 172 -1.34 -9.48 -11.24
N VAL A 173 -0.65 -8.94 -10.23
CA VAL A 173 -0.16 -7.56 -10.25
C VAL A 173 0.87 -7.33 -11.37
N VAL A 174 1.79 -8.28 -11.56
CA VAL A 174 2.82 -8.17 -12.62
C VAL A 174 2.21 -8.39 -14.02
N GLN A 175 1.23 -9.27 -14.18
CA GLN A 175 0.55 -9.48 -15.46
C GLN A 175 -0.31 -8.27 -15.87
N ASN A 176 -0.95 -7.60 -14.91
CA ASN A 176 -1.87 -6.48 -15.17
C ASN A 176 -1.23 -5.09 -15.04
N THR A 177 0.07 -4.98 -14.74
CA THR A 177 0.72 -3.67 -14.78
C THR A 177 0.81 -3.17 -16.23
N PRO A 178 0.54 -1.87 -16.49
CA PRO A 178 0.63 -1.29 -17.82
C PRO A 178 2.08 -1.15 -18.33
N VAL A 179 3.07 -1.41 -17.47
CA VAL A 179 4.49 -1.43 -17.84
C VAL A 179 4.79 -2.78 -18.50
N ALA A 180 5.46 -2.77 -19.64
CA ALA A 180 5.94 -4.01 -20.27
C ALA A 180 7.21 -4.47 -19.56
N LEU A 181 7.18 -5.66 -18.95
CA LEU A 181 8.31 -6.26 -18.25
C LEU A 181 8.86 -7.45 -19.03
N VAL A 182 10.15 -7.42 -19.31
CA VAL A 182 10.89 -8.53 -19.90
C VAL A 182 12.07 -8.87 -19.01
N LEU A 183 12.18 -10.13 -18.60
CA LEU A 183 13.32 -10.67 -17.87
C LEU A 183 14.09 -11.60 -18.81
N THR A 184 15.36 -11.30 -19.05
CA THR A 184 16.26 -12.14 -19.85
C THR A 184 17.29 -12.86 -18.99
N ASP A 185 17.72 -14.04 -19.45
CA ASP A 185 18.81 -14.81 -18.86
C ASP A 185 20.20 -14.34 -19.36
N ALA A 186 21.25 -15.05 -18.96
CA ALA A 186 22.64 -14.75 -19.32
C ALA A 186 22.92 -14.79 -20.84
N ILE A 187 22.09 -15.52 -21.60
CA ILE A 187 22.25 -15.75 -23.04
C ILE A 187 21.29 -14.82 -23.82
N GLY A 188 20.49 -14.00 -23.14
CA GLY A 188 19.53 -13.08 -23.75
C GLY A 188 18.17 -13.71 -24.07
N ARG A 189 17.89 -14.92 -23.57
CA ARG A 189 16.57 -15.55 -23.74
C ARG A 189 15.59 -15.03 -22.71
N VAL A 190 14.34 -14.84 -23.11
CA VAL A 190 13.27 -14.37 -22.21
C VAL A 190 12.92 -15.47 -21.20
N ALA A 191 13.25 -15.23 -19.93
CA ALA A 191 12.86 -16.07 -18.80
C ALA A 191 11.44 -15.75 -18.32
N TYR A 192 11.01 -14.48 -18.42
CA TYR A 192 9.67 -14.04 -18.04
C TYR A 192 9.23 -12.82 -18.84
N ALA A 193 7.97 -12.79 -19.24
CA ALA A 193 7.32 -11.60 -19.79
C ALA A 193 5.84 -11.50 -19.38
N ASN A 194 5.43 -10.30 -18.98
CA ASN A 194 4.04 -10.02 -18.62
C ASN A 194 3.15 -9.78 -19.85
N ILE A 195 1.83 -9.71 -19.66
CA ILE A 195 0.86 -9.49 -20.75
C ILE A 195 1.19 -8.23 -21.57
N ALA A 196 1.54 -7.12 -20.91
CA ALA A 196 1.91 -5.88 -21.59
C ALA A 196 3.13 -6.06 -22.53
N ALA A 197 4.18 -6.77 -22.08
CA ALA A 197 5.33 -7.07 -22.93
C ALA A 197 4.98 -7.99 -24.11
N ARG A 198 4.10 -8.97 -23.91
CA ARG A 198 3.63 -9.84 -25.00
C ARG A 198 2.90 -9.05 -26.08
N HIS A 199 2.03 -8.12 -25.69
CA HIS A 199 1.36 -7.25 -26.64
C HIS A 199 2.33 -6.31 -27.35
N LEU A 200 3.33 -5.78 -26.63
CA LEU A 200 4.30 -4.86 -27.20
C LEU A 200 5.26 -5.53 -28.20
N PHE A 201 5.68 -6.77 -27.95
CA PHE A 201 6.76 -7.40 -28.72
C PHE A 201 6.36 -8.65 -29.52
N ASN A 202 5.18 -9.25 -29.30
CA ASN A 202 4.80 -10.52 -29.95
C ASN A 202 3.29 -10.72 -30.08
N GLU A 203 2.52 -9.65 -30.35
CA GLU A 203 1.07 -9.71 -30.62
C GLU A 203 0.24 -10.46 -29.55
N GLY A 204 0.69 -10.41 -28.29
CA GLY A 204 0.05 -11.09 -27.16
C GLY A 204 0.45 -12.56 -26.97
N ARG A 205 1.27 -13.13 -27.86
CA ARG A 205 1.79 -14.50 -27.74
C ARG A 205 2.89 -14.58 -26.68
N SER A 206 3.11 -15.79 -26.14
CA SER A 206 4.17 -16.03 -25.17
C SER A 206 5.55 -15.67 -25.74
N LEU A 207 6.35 -14.98 -24.93
CA LEU A 207 7.74 -14.62 -25.25
C LEU A 207 8.74 -15.60 -24.62
N ASN A 208 8.31 -16.42 -23.67
CA ASN A 208 9.22 -17.23 -22.85
C ASN A 208 10.03 -18.22 -23.72
N GLY A 209 11.35 -18.24 -23.50
CA GLY A 209 12.31 -19.09 -24.20
C GLY A 209 12.81 -18.54 -25.54
N LEU A 210 12.19 -17.50 -26.08
CA LEU A 210 12.64 -16.81 -27.29
C LEU A 210 13.88 -15.96 -27.02
N ASP A 211 14.69 -15.77 -28.04
CA ASP A 211 15.83 -14.84 -28.02
C ASP A 211 15.31 -13.40 -28.19
N PHE A 212 15.57 -12.55 -27.19
CA PHE A 212 15.05 -11.18 -27.19
C PHE A 212 15.69 -10.29 -28.26
N ALA A 213 16.96 -10.53 -28.62
CA ALA A 213 17.62 -9.76 -29.66
C ALA A 213 17.01 -10.04 -31.04
N ASN A 214 16.65 -11.30 -31.30
CA ASN A 214 15.97 -11.68 -32.55
C ASN A 214 14.56 -11.08 -32.66
N LEU A 215 13.84 -10.96 -31.54
CA LEU A 215 12.53 -10.28 -31.51
C LEU A 215 12.65 -8.79 -31.81
N LEU A 216 13.73 -8.15 -31.35
CA LEU A 216 13.99 -6.73 -31.61
C LEU A 216 14.58 -6.44 -32.99
N ALA A 217 14.99 -7.47 -33.76
CA ALA A 217 15.63 -7.26 -35.06
C ALA A 217 14.75 -6.49 -36.06
N GLY A 218 13.44 -6.72 -36.01
CA GLY A 218 12.45 -6.00 -36.82
C GLY A 218 11.90 -4.72 -36.17
N ALA A 219 12.38 -4.37 -34.97
CA ALA A 219 11.88 -3.23 -34.23
C ALA A 219 12.64 -1.93 -34.60
N PRO A 220 12.06 -0.75 -34.35
CA PRO A 220 12.67 0.53 -34.71
C PRO A 220 14.04 0.76 -34.09
N GLU A 221 14.93 1.45 -34.81
CA GLU A 221 16.34 1.62 -34.42
C GLU A 221 16.50 2.23 -33.02
N ALA A 222 15.68 3.22 -32.68
CA ALA A 222 15.70 3.87 -31.37
C ALA A 222 15.49 2.89 -30.19
N LEU A 223 14.61 1.89 -30.38
CA LEU A 223 14.34 0.86 -29.37
C LEU A 223 15.53 -0.12 -29.26
N ARG A 224 16.12 -0.52 -30.38
CA ARG A 224 17.28 -1.42 -30.41
C ARG A 224 18.47 -0.80 -29.70
N THR A 225 18.82 0.44 -30.07
CA THR A 225 19.94 1.18 -29.47
C THR A 225 19.74 1.41 -27.98
N ALA A 226 18.50 1.69 -27.55
CA ALA A 226 18.17 1.84 -26.13
C ALA A 226 18.38 0.53 -25.33
N VAL A 227 18.01 -0.62 -25.90
CA VAL A 227 18.19 -1.92 -25.24
C VAL A 227 19.67 -2.31 -25.17
N ASP A 228 20.44 -2.01 -26.21
CA ASP A 228 21.90 -2.27 -26.29
C ASP A 228 22.73 -1.32 -25.43
N GLY A 229 22.19 -0.16 -25.03
CA GLY A 229 22.86 0.83 -24.20
C GLY A 229 23.12 0.37 -22.75
N HIS A 230 22.42 -0.66 -22.27
CA HIS A 230 22.55 -1.20 -20.90
C HIS A 230 22.24 -0.21 -19.76
N GLU A 231 21.70 0.98 -20.08
CA GLU A 231 21.39 2.08 -19.16
C GLU A 231 19.91 2.49 -19.26
N ASP A 232 19.45 3.33 -18.33
CA ASP A 232 18.10 3.91 -18.40
C ASP A 232 18.04 4.90 -19.58
N ALA A 233 17.03 4.78 -20.44
CA ALA A 233 16.94 5.53 -21.69
C ALA A 233 15.52 6.03 -21.96
N LEU A 234 15.42 7.22 -22.54
CA LEU A 234 14.19 7.77 -23.11
C LEU A 234 14.32 7.74 -24.62
N PHE A 235 13.32 7.19 -25.30
CA PHE A 235 13.31 7.11 -26.76
C PHE A 235 11.89 7.25 -27.29
N THR A 236 11.78 7.75 -28.53
CA THR A 236 10.52 7.92 -29.23
C THR A 236 10.47 6.97 -30.41
N VAL A 237 9.32 6.32 -30.58
CA VAL A 237 9.06 5.35 -31.65
C VAL A 237 7.76 5.71 -32.35
N ASP A 238 7.74 5.61 -33.67
CA ASP A 238 6.49 5.67 -34.42
C ASP A 238 5.79 4.30 -34.38
N MET A 239 4.62 4.24 -33.73
CA MET A 239 3.78 3.05 -33.63
C MET A 239 2.38 3.36 -34.13
N ASP A 240 1.89 2.56 -35.08
CA ASP A 240 0.55 2.68 -35.67
C ASP A 240 0.24 4.09 -36.23
N GLY A 241 1.25 4.74 -36.83
CA GLY A 241 1.16 6.07 -37.44
C GLY A 241 1.12 7.20 -36.42
N SER A 242 1.71 6.99 -35.24
CA SER A 242 1.65 7.91 -34.14
C SER A 242 2.91 7.82 -33.27
N GLU A 243 3.58 8.96 -33.04
CA GLU A 243 4.78 8.98 -32.19
C GLU A 243 4.45 8.72 -30.72
N GLU A 244 5.22 7.82 -30.13
CA GLU A 244 5.12 7.42 -28.73
C GLU A 244 6.46 7.41 -28.04
N THR A 245 6.51 8.00 -26.85
CA THR A 245 7.73 8.07 -26.04
C THR A 245 7.69 6.99 -24.96
N PHE A 246 8.78 6.24 -24.87
CA PHE A 246 8.99 5.20 -23.88
C PHE A 246 10.16 5.55 -22.98
N HIS A 247 10.01 5.24 -21.69
CA HIS A 247 11.09 5.19 -20.73
C HIS A 247 11.47 3.72 -20.49
N LEU A 248 12.69 3.35 -20.87
CA LEU A 248 13.29 2.06 -20.60
C LEU A 248 14.12 2.16 -19.33
N SER A 249 13.85 1.27 -18.37
CA SER A 249 14.73 1.05 -17.24
C SER A 249 15.30 -0.36 -17.26
N GLN A 250 16.61 -0.48 -17.03
CA GLN A 250 17.33 -1.75 -17.07
C GLN A 250 18.03 -2.03 -15.74
N ARG A 251 17.78 -3.22 -15.16
CA ARG A 251 18.40 -3.65 -13.90
C ARG A 251 18.96 -5.06 -14.05
N ALA A 252 20.22 -5.24 -13.67
CA ALA A 252 20.86 -6.55 -13.61
C ALA A 252 20.86 -7.09 -12.18
N PHE A 253 20.51 -8.36 -12.01
CA PHE A 253 20.59 -9.06 -10.72
C PHE A 253 20.90 -10.54 -10.92
N ARG A 254 21.21 -11.26 -9.84
CA ARG A 254 21.43 -12.71 -9.88
C ARG A 254 20.27 -13.42 -9.18
N LEU A 255 19.67 -14.39 -9.85
CA LEU A 255 18.66 -15.28 -9.29
C LEU A 255 19.23 -16.70 -9.29
N GLN A 256 19.27 -17.34 -8.11
CA GLN A 256 19.90 -18.66 -7.94
C GLN A 256 21.34 -18.73 -8.52
N GLY A 257 22.11 -17.65 -8.35
CA GLY A 257 23.49 -17.55 -8.86
C GLY A 257 23.62 -17.25 -10.36
N ARG A 258 22.54 -17.28 -11.14
CA ARG A 258 22.55 -16.98 -12.58
C ARG A 258 22.24 -15.49 -12.85
N PRO A 259 23.01 -14.80 -13.68
CA PRO A 259 22.73 -13.41 -14.01
C PRO A 259 21.45 -13.32 -14.86
N HIS A 260 20.62 -12.36 -14.51
CA HIS A 260 19.40 -12.00 -15.22
C HIS A 260 19.35 -10.49 -15.41
N ARG A 261 18.62 -10.05 -16.42
CA ARG A 261 18.40 -8.64 -16.71
C ARG A 261 16.92 -8.37 -16.85
N LEU A 262 16.42 -7.46 -16.01
CA LEU A 262 15.05 -6.96 -16.08
C LEU A 262 15.02 -5.66 -16.88
N GLN A 263 14.13 -5.61 -17.86
CA GLN A 263 13.89 -4.49 -18.74
C GLN A 263 12.43 -4.06 -18.58
N LEU A 264 12.22 -2.81 -18.19
CA LEU A 264 10.89 -2.23 -17.98
C LEU A 264 10.67 -1.15 -19.02
N PHE A 265 9.65 -1.33 -19.86
CA PHE A 265 9.24 -0.36 -20.87
C PHE A 265 7.96 0.33 -20.39
N ARG A 266 8.08 1.59 -20.00
CA ARG A 266 6.95 2.41 -19.57
C ARG A 266 6.60 3.39 -20.68
N ARG A 267 5.39 3.27 -21.26
CA ARG A 267 4.83 4.28 -22.14
C ARG A 267 4.59 5.56 -21.33
N MET A 268 5.13 6.68 -21.78
CA MET A 268 4.83 7.99 -21.22
C MET A 268 3.48 8.46 -21.77
N THR A 269 2.51 8.77 -20.91
CA THR A 269 1.14 9.08 -21.32
C THR A 269 1.07 10.39 -22.12
N ARG A 270 0.41 10.32 -23.27
CA ARG A 270 0.09 11.46 -24.15
C ARG A 270 -0.63 12.60 -23.45
N GLU A 271 -1.33 12.39 -22.32
CA GLU A 271 -2.09 13.45 -21.65
C GLU A 271 -1.18 14.52 -21.04
N LEU A 272 -0.07 14.13 -20.41
CA LEU A 272 0.87 15.08 -19.81
C LEU A 272 1.60 15.88 -20.90
N SER A 273 2.11 15.18 -21.91
CA SER A 273 2.78 15.82 -23.06
C SER A 273 1.80 16.62 -23.94
N ARG A 274 0.55 16.20 -24.13
CA ARG A 274 -0.47 17.01 -24.85
C ARG A 274 -0.91 18.21 -24.05
N GLN A 275 -1.06 18.10 -22.73
CA GLN A 275 -1.38 19.26 -21.89
C GLN A 275 -0.22 20.24 -21.85
N GLU A 276 1.02 19.76 -21.72
CA GLU A 276 2.23 20.58 -21.84
C GLU A 276 2.32 21.20 -23.24
N VAL A 277 2.28 20.43 -24.32
CA VAL A 277 2.35 20.94 -25.70
C VAL A 277 1.18 21.86 -26.04
N ALA A 278 -0.03 21.61 -25.53
CA ALA A 278 -1.17 22.52 -25.71
C ALA A 278 -1.02 23.78 -24.85
N ALA A 279 -0.44 23.70 -23.66
CA ALA A 279 -0.06 24.85 -22.84
C ALA A 279 1.03 25.65 -23.56
N TRP A 280 2.12 25.02 -24.02
CA TRP A 280 3.19 25.62 -24.81
C TRP A 280 2.66 26.25 -26.10
N LYS A 281 1.81 25.57 -26.87
CA LYS A 281 1.17 26.14 -28.08
C LYS A 281 0.30 27.36 -27.75
N ARG A 282 -0.40 27.36 -26.61
CA ARG A 282 -1.16 28.52 -26.13
C ARG A 282 -0.24 29.66 -25.73
N VAL A 283 0.83 29.38 -24.98
CA VAL A 283 1.86 30.36 -24.57
C VAL A 283 2.51 30.98 -25.79
N ILE A 284 3.00 30.17 -26.74
CA ILE A 284 3.62 30.65 -27.99
C ILE A 284 2.65 31.56 -28.75
N ARG A 285 1.36 31.20 -28.82
CA ARG A 285 0.35 32.01 -29.50
C ARG A 285 0.12 33.35 -28.80
N VAL A 286 0.02 33.38 -27.48
CA VAL A 286 -0.14 34.61 -26.70
C VAL A 286 1.11 35.48 -26.81
N VAL A 287 2.30 34.91 -26.64
CA VAL A 287 3.58 35.62 -26.77
C VAL A 287 3.73 36.22 -28.17
N SER A 288 3.41 35.45 -29.22
CA SER A 288 3.45 35.94 -30.60
C SER A 288 2.45 37.07 -30.83
N HIS A 289 1.26 36.96 -30.26
CA HIS A 289 0.23 37.99 -30.37
C HIS A 289 0.63 39.29 -29.66
N GLU A 290 1.16 39.20 -28.44
CA GLU A 290 1.60 40.38 -27.66
C GLU A 290 2.87 41.04 -28.23
N LEU A 291 3.82 40.24 -28.74
CA LEU A 291 4.98 40.74 -29.48
C LEU A 291 4.53 41.52 -30.72
N ASN A 292 3.68 40.91 -31.57
CA ASN A 292 3.22 41.55 -32.79
C ASN A 292 2.36 42.79 -32.51
N ASN A 293 1.49 42.75 -31.48
CA ASN A 293 0.66 43.87 -31.08
C ASN A 293 1.45 45.07 -30.56
N SER A 294 2.67 44.85 -30.06
CA SER A 294 3.53 45.92 -29.59
C SER A 294 4.50 46.39 -30.69
N LEU A 295 5.11 45.46 -31.43
CA LEU A 295 6.10 45.74 -32.46
C LEU A 295 5.50 46.37 -33.72
N ALA A 296 4.33 45.92 -34.18
CA ALA A 296 3.73 46.45 -35.42
C ALA A 296 3.36 47.95 -35.28
N PRO A 297 2.71 48.41 -34.19
CA PRO A 297 2.51 49.84 -33.96
C PRO A 297 3.82 50.60 -33.79
N ILE A 298 4.82 50.06 -33.08
CA ILE A 298 6.14 50.70 -32.94
C ILE A 298 6.76 50.93 -34.32
N SER A 299 6.77 49.91 -35.18
CA SER A 299 7.33 50.01 -36.54
C SER A 299 6.57 51.02 -37.40
N SER A 300 5.23 50.99 -37.35
CA SER A 300 4.38 51.92 -38.11
C SER A 300 4.54 53.37 -37.64
N MET A 301 4.61 53.57 -36.32
CA MET A 301 4.82 54.87 -35.69
C MET A 301 6.22 55.41 -35.96
N ALA A 302 7.25 54.57 -35.92
CA ALA A 302 8.61 54.94 -36.27
C ALA A 302 8.71 55.37 -37.74
N HIS A 303 8.06 54.63 -38.66
CA HIS A 303 7.99 54.99 -40.07
C HIS A 303 7.25 56.32 -40.28
N SER A 304 6.13 56.52 -39.60
CA SER A 304 5.34 57.76 -39.66
C SER A 304 6.10 58.95 -39.06
N GLY A 305 6.85 58.72 -37.98
CA GLY A 305 7.75 59.69 -37.37
C GLY A 305 8.88 60.09 -38.31
N ALA A 306 9.53 59.13 -38.98
CA ALA A 306 10.54 59.41 -39.99
C ALA A 306 9.97 60.27 -41.15
N GLU A 307 8.73 60.00 -41.56
CA GLU A 307 8.06 60.79 -42.59
C GLU A 307 7.71 62.22 -42.14
N LEU A 308 7.21 62.37 -40.92
CA LEU A 308 6.94 63.67 -40.31
C LEU A 308 8.22 64.50 -40.18
N ALA A 309 9.32 63.88 -39.76
CA ALA A 309 10.63 64.52 -39.67
C ALA A 309 11.13 64.99 -41.05
N ARG A 310 11.00 64.14 -42.09
CA ARG A 310 11.37 64.47 -43.47
C ARG A 310 10.58 65.65 -44.04
N ARG A 311 9.32 65.80 -43.64
CA ARG A 311 8.44 66.91 -44.04
C ARG A 311 8.58 68.16 -43.15
N GLY A 312 9.50 68.17 -42.19
CA GLY A 312 9.72 69.28 -41.26
C GLY A 312 8.64 69.47 -40.20
N ASN A 313 7.71 68.51 -40.05
CA ASN A 313 6.58 68.61 -39.12
C ASN A 313 6.96 68.07 -37.73
N LEU A 314 7.95 68.72 -37.10
CA LEU A 314 8.61 68.26 -35.88
C LEU A 314 7.70 68.30 -34.64
N GLU A 315 6.66 69.13 -34.65
CA GLU A 315 5.75 69.32 -33.51
C GLU A 315 4.96 68.06 -33.12
N ARG A 316 4.78 67.12 -34.06
CA ARG A 316 4.02 65.87 -33.85
C ARG A 316 4.90 64.69 -33.41
N LEU A 317 6.23 64.81 -33.51
CA LEU A 317 7.18 63.77 -33.11
C LEU A 317 7.12 63.40 -31.62
N PRO A 318 6.93 64.33 -30.67
CA PRO A 318 6.84 63.98 -29.25
C PRO A 318 5.72 62.96 -28.96
N GLY A 319 4.56 63.12 -29.60
CA GLY A 319 3.44 62.17 -29.48
C GLY A 319 3.80 60.79 -30.06
N VAL A 320 4.52 60.77 -31.19
CA VAL A 320 4.99 59.52 -31.81
C VAL A 320 5.96 58.77 -30.87
N PHE A 321 6.96 59.47 -30.32
CA PHE A 321 7.91 58.87 -29.38
C PHE A 321 7.27 58.44 -28.07
N ALA A 322 6.30 59.20 -27.55
CA ALA A 322 5.57 58.85 -26.33
C ALA A 322 4.84 57.51 -26.49
N THR A 323 4.11 57.32 -27.58
CA THR A 323 3.39 56.07 -27.85
C THR A 323 4.35 54.91 -28.16
N ILE A 324 5.46 55.14 -28.87
CA ILE A 324 6.50 54.11 -29.03
C ILE A 324 7.04 53.67 -27.66
N GLY A 325 7.36 54.64 -26.79
CA GLY A 325 7.87 54.38 -25.44
C GLY A 325 6.85 53.65 -24.56
N GLU A 326 5.56 53.94 -24.71
CA GLU A 326 4.48 53.23 -24.02
C GLU A 326 4.38 51.77 -24.48
N ARG A 327 4.38 51.52 -25.79
CA ARG A 327 4.35 50.16 -26.36
C ARG A 327 5.60 49.35 -25.98
N ALA A 328 6.77 49.99 -25.96
CA ALA A 328 8.02 49.36 -25.54
C ALA A 328 8.00 48.98 -24.05
N ARG A 329 7.52 49.87 -23.17
CA ARG A 329 7.34 49.58 -21.74
C ARG A 329 6.36 48.45 -21.50
N HIS A 330 5.24 48.43 -22.22
CA HIS A 330 4.26 47.35 -22.15
C HIS A 330 4.87 46.00 -22.54
N LEU A 331 5.59 45.95 -23.67
CA LEU A 331 6.26 44.73 -24.12
C LEU A 331 7.32 44.24 -23.13
N HIS A 332 8.11 45.15 -22.57
CA HIS A 332 9.11 44.82 -21.56
C HIS A 332 8.46 44.22 -20.31
N GLY A 333 7.39 44.82 -19.80
CA GLY A 333 6.65 44.29 -18.66
C GLY A 333 6.03 42.91 -18.92
N PHE A 334 5.60 42.65 -20.15
CA PHE A 334 5.13 41.32 -20.57
C PHE A 334 6.24 40.27 -20.56
N ILE A 335 7.41 40.58 -21.14
CA ILE A 335 8.57 39.67 -21.18
C ILE A 335 9.10 39.37 -19.78
N ASP A 336 9.26 40.39 -18.93
CA ASP A 336 9.69 40.21 -17.53
C ASP A 336 8.69 39.37 -16.74
N GLY A 337 7.40 39.62 -16.93
CA GLY A 337 6.33 38.82 -16.33
C GLY A 337 6.44 37.34 -16.70
N TYR A 338 6.69 37.05 -17.97
CA TYR A 338 6.89 35.67 -18.46
C TYR A 338 8.17 35.03 -17.93
N ALA A 339 9.30 35.76 -17.93
CA ALA A 339 10.58 35.24 -17.47
C ALA A 339 10.54 34.80 -15.99
N ARG A 340 9.81 35.53 -15.15
CA ARG A 340 9.57 35.14 -13.74
C ARG A 340 8.69 33.89 -13.62
N PHE A 341 7.68 33.75 -14.48
CA PHE A 341 6.82 32.57 -14.51
C PHE A 341 7.60 31.31 -14.96
N ALA A 342 8.45 31.42 -15.97
CA ALA A 342 9.22 30.30 -16.52
C ALA A 342 10.42 29.86 -15.65
N LYS A 343 10.89 30.71 -14.72
CA LYS A 343 12.04 30.45 -13.83
C LYS A 343 11.66 30.44 -12.35
N LEU A 344 10.51 29.86 -11.99
CA LEU A 344 10.15 29.77 -10.58
C LEU A 344 11.14 28.80 -9.88
N PRO A 345 11.98 29.27 -8.94
CA PRO A 345 12.89 28.41 -8.21
C PRO A 345 12.10 27.51 -7.25
N THR A 346 12.61 26.30 -6.98
CA THR A 346 12.02 25.40 -6.00
C THR A 346 11.93 26.11 -4.63
N PRO A 347 10.76 26.11 -3.95
CA PRO A 347 10.57 26.87 -2.73
C PRO A 347 11.43 26.36 -1.58
N GLN A 348 12.03 27.28 -0.84
CA GLN A 348 12.76 26.97 0.39
C GLN A 348 11.83 27.09 1.60
N VAL A 349 11.15 25.99 1.92
CA VAL A 349 10.17 25.93 3.01
C VAL A 349 10.88 26.01 4.36
N VAL A 350 10.66 27.11 5.09
CA VAL A 350 11.24 27.36 6.41
C VAL A 350 10.12 27.67 7.43
N PRO A 351 10.37 27.46 8.73
CA PRO A 351 9.46 27.92 9.77
C PRO A 351 9.42 29.46 9.83
N VAL A 352 8.23 30.05 9.71
CA VAL A 352 8.00 31.50 9.66
C VAL A 352 7.05 31.93 10.77
N ALA A 353 7.46 32.93 11.55
CA ALA A 353 6.62 33.57 12.57
C ALA A 353 5.73 34.66 11.94
N TRP A 354 4.41 34.57 12.15
CA TRP A 354 3.43 35.48 11.53
C TRP A 354 3.66 36.97 11.80
N PRO A 355 3.96 37.43 13.02
CA PRO A 355 4.14 38.86 13.27
C PRO A 355 5.26 39.47 12.41
N ALA A 356 6.45 38.85 12.41
CA ALA A 356 7.60 39.33 11.66
C ALA A 356 7.36 39.30 10.13
N PHE A 357 6.65 38.28 9.65
CA PHE A 357 6.28 38.19 8.24
C PHE A 357 5.29 39.28 7.81
N LEU A 358 4.29 39.57 8.65
CA LEU A 358 3.30 40.61 8.38
C LEU A 358 3.90 42.02 8.46
N ASP A 359 4.83 42.25 9.37
CA ASP A 359 5.58 43.52 9.45
C ASP A 359 6.35 43.79 8.15
N GLY A 360 6.98 42.75 7.56
CA GLY A 360 7.62 42.85 6.25
C GLY A 360 6.63 43.12 5.11
N LEU A 361 5.52 42.38 5.08
CA LEU A 361 4.48 42.55 4.06
C LEU A 361 3.85 43.96 4.08
N ALA A 362 3.69 44.54 5.27
CA ALA A 362 3.11 45.87 5.47
C ALA A 362 3.99 47.01 4.88
N LEU A 363 5.28 46.76 4.63
CA LEU A 363 6.16 47.71 3.94
C LEU A 363 5.84 47.83 2.44
N HIS A 364 5.26 46.79 1.85
CA HIS A 364 5.02 46.69 0.41
C HIS A 364 3.57 46.96 0.01
N CYS A 365 2.61 46.69 0.91
CA CYS A 365 1.19 46.87 0.64
C CYS A 365 0.40 47.21 1.92
N ARG A 366 -0.72 47.93 1.76
CA ARG A 366 -1.63 48.25 2.87
C ARG A 366 -2.72 47.18 2.96
N PHE A 367 -3.07 46.74 4.16
CA PHE A 367 -4.17 45.81 4.41
C PHE A 367 -4.62 45.90 5.86
N ARG A 368 -5.86 45.50 6.14
CA ARG A 368 -6.39 45.37 7.50
C ARG A 368 -6.35 43.91 7.96
N LEU A 369 -5.56 43.60 8.98
CA LEU A 369 -5.58 42.27 9.60
C LEU A 369 -6.88 42.09 10.39
N VAL A 370 -7.60 40.99 10.13
CA VAL A 370 -8.84 40.63 10.81
C VAL A 370 -8.66 39.29 11.53
N GLY A 371 -8.99 39.27 12.83
CA GLY A 371 -8.89 38.08 13.67
C GLY A 371 -7.55 37.95 14.40
N GLU A 372 -7.45 36.92 15.25
CA GLU A 372 -6.23 36.59 15.98
C GLU A 372 -5.31 35.70 15.14
N LEU A 373 -4.00 35.97 15.22
CA LEU A 373 -3.00 35.14 14.54
C LEU A 373 -2.88 33.76 15.19
N PRO A 374 -2.69 32.69 14.41
CA PRO A 374 -2.47 31.37 14.97
C PRO A 374 -1.15 31.33 15.76
N THR A 375 -1.14 30.55 16.83
CA THR A 375 0.06 30.36 17.68
C THR A 375 1.12 29.48 17.00
N GLN A 376 0.71 28.66 16.03
CA GLN A 376 1.61 27.84 15.24
C GLN A 376 2.33 28.66 14.17
N GLN A 377 3.61 28.36 13.94
CA GLN A 377 4.39 28.93 12.86
C GLN A 377 3.90 28.41 11.50
N GLY A 378 4.03 29.23 10.46
CA GLY A 378 3.83 28.80 9.09
C GLY A 378 5.06 28.06 8.55
N TRP A 379 4.86 27.18 7.57
CA TRP A 379 5.95 26.48 6.88
C TRP A 379 5.89 26.81 5.40
N PHE A 380 6.66 27.81 4.97
CA PHE A 380 6.69 28.26 3.58
C PHE A 380 7.96 29.05 3.25
N ASP A 381 8.20 29.31 1.97
CA ASP A 381 9.23 30.25 1.52
C ASP A 381 8.70 31.69 1.67
N PRO A 382 9.27 32.51 2.59
CA PRO A 382 8.73 33.82 2.90
C PRO A 382 8.75 34.77 1.70
N ALA A 383 9.78 34.72 0.85
CA ALA A 383 9.87 35.62 -0.31
C ALA A 383 8.82 35.26 -1.37
N GLN A 384 8.60 33.97 -1.60
CA GLN A 384 7.58 33.53 -2.56
C GLN A 384 6.16 33.81 -2.06
N ILE A 385 5.84 33.51 -0.81
CA ILE A 385 4.50 33.79 -0.26
C ILE A 385 4.25 35.29 -0.11
N GLU A 386 5.27 36.10 0.24
CA GLU A 386 5.17 37.55 0.20
C GLU A 386 4.81 38.04 -1.21
N GLN A 387 5.47 37.53 -2.25
CA GLN A 387 5.16 37.85 -3.65
C GLN A 387 3.71 37.48 -4.02
N VAL A 388 3.19 36.36 -3.51
CA VAL A 388 1.78 35.98 -3.68
C VAL A 388 0.87 37.01 -3.02
N LEU A 389 1.10 37.34 -1.76
CA LEU A 389 0.24 38.25 -1.00
C LEU A 389 0.27 39.67 -1.55
N ILE A 390 1.42 40.18 -1.96
CA ILE A 390 1.53 41.48 -2.65
C ILE A 390 0.67 41.49 -3.92
N ASN A 391 0.71 40.42 -4.72
CA ASN A 391 -0.10 40.32 -5.94
C ASN A 391 -1.59 40.28 -5.63
N LEU A 392 -2.01 39.52 -4.60
CA LEU A 392 -3.41 39.44 -4.20
C LEU A 392 -3.94 40.76 -3.64
N VAL A 393 -3.17 41.39 -2.74
CA VAL A 393 -3.53 42.68 -2.14
C VAL A 393 -3.58 43.77 -3.19
N LYS A 394 -2.62 43.81 -4.12
CA LYS A 394 -2.66 44.75 -5.25
C LYS A 394 -3.89 44.54 -6.14
N ASN A 395 -4.22 43.29 -6.47
CA ASN A 395 -5.41 42.98 -7.26
C ASN A 395 -6.70 43.44 -6.56
N ALA A 396 -6.76 43.30 -5.24
CA ALA A 396 -7.85 43.78 -4.39
C ALA A 396 -7.97 45.33 -4.42
N HIS A 397 -6.85 46.05 -4.24
CA HIS A 397 -6.83 47.52 -4.32
C HIS A 397 -7.30 48.04 -5.67
N GLU A 398 -6.88 47.40 -6.76
CA GLU A 398 -7.30 47.77 -8.11
C GLU A 398 -8.79 47.54 -8.39
N ALA A 399 -9.49 46.74 -7.56
CA ALA A 399 -10.92 46.46 -7.72
C ALA A 399 -11.82 47.48 -6.98
N GLU A 400 -11.30 48.12 -5.93
CA GLU A 400 -12.09 48.87 -4.95
C GLU A 400 -11.64 50.33 -4.79
N GLY A 401 -10.41 50.67 -5.16
CA GLY A 401 -9.89 52.05 -5.16
C GLY A 401 -9.53 52.61 -3.78
N ASP A 402 -10.16 52.14 -2.70
CA ASP A 402 -9.81 52.47 -1.30
C ASP A 402 -9.00 51.33 -0.64
N ALA A 403 -7.90 51.68 0.01
CA ALA A 403 -6.95 50.74 0.60
C ALA A 403 -7.45 50.15 1.94
N ASP A 404 -8.35 50.85 2.63
CA ASP A 404 -8.77 50.48 3.99
C ASP A 404 -9.81 49.35 4.03
N GLU A 405 -10.31 48.91 2.86
CA GLU A 405 -11.35 47.87 2.74
C GLU A 405 -10.79 46.47 2.41
N VAL A 406 -9.50 46.37 2.07
CA VAL A 406 -8.82 45.09 1.83
C VAL A 406 -8.44 44.43 3.16
N THR A 407 -8.97 43.24 3.39
CA THR A 407 -8.79 42.48 4.64
C THR A 407 -7.91 41.25 4.43
N LEU A 408 -7.05 40.97 5.41
CA LEU A 408 -6.22 39.77 5.50
C LEU A 408 -6.63 38.98 6.75
N THR A 409 -6.93 37.70 6.59
CA THR A 409 -7.26 36.81 7.71
C THR A 409 -6.32 35.61 7.68
N ILE A 410 -5.77 35.21 8.82
CA ILE A 410 -4.91 34.03 8.94
C ILE A 410 -5.49 33.14 10.03
N GLY A 411 -5.70 31.87 9.72
CA GLY A 411 -6.23 30.91 10.68
C GLY A 411 -5.78 29.49 10.37
N VAL A 412 -6.03 28.58 11.29
CA VAL A 412 -5.73 27.14 11.12
C VAL A 412 -7.03 26.39 10.88
N VAL A 413 -7.06 25.62 9.79
CA VAL A 413 -8.18 24.75 9.44
C VAL A 413 -7.66 23.32 9.31
N SER A 414 -8.02 22.46 10.27
CA SER A 414 -7.59 21.07 10.35
C SER A 414 -6.06 20.89 10.40
N ARG A 415 -5.42 20.68 9.24
CA ARG A 415 -3.95 20.48 9.11
C ARG A 415 -3.29 21.52 8.21
N ASP A 416 -4.04 22.53 7.80
CA ASP A 416 -3.56 23.57 6.90
C ASP A 416 -3.69 24.94 7.57
N VAL A 417 -2.75 25.83 7.26
CA VAL A 417 -2.89 27.26 7.46
C VAL A 417 -3.73 27.81 6.32
N ARG A 418 -4.79 28.53 6.68
CA ARG A 418 -5.61 29.29 5.75
C ARG A 418 -5.23 30.77 5.82
N ILE A 419 -4.81 31.34 4.69
CA ILE A 419 -4.59 32.78 4.52
C ILE A 419 -5.65 33.29 3.55
N GLU A 420 -6.46 34.27 3.94
CA GLU A 420 -7.51 34.83 3.10
C GLU A 420 -7.30 36.31 2.86
N VAL A 421 -7.33 36.72 1.59
CA VAL A 421 -7.38 38.12 1.16
C VAL A 421 -8.77 38.40 0.64
N ALA A 422 -9.45 39.43 1.15
CA ALA A 422 -10.79 39.79 0.74
C ALA A 422 -10.96 41.29 0.50
N ASP A 423 -11.60 41.65 -0.61
CA ASP A 423 -12.02 43.00 -1.00
C ASP A 423 -13.56 43.13 -0.96
N ARG A 424 -14.11 44.34 -1.13
CA ARG A 424 -15.54 44.61 -1.39
C ARG A 424 -15.79 45.21 -2.77
N GLY A 425 -14.91 44.91 -3.75
CA GLY A 425 -15.11 45.27 -5.14
C GLY A 425 -16.34 44.60 -5.79
N PRO A 426 -16.51 44.70 -7.12
CA PRO A 426 -17.67 44.11 -7.81
C PRO A 426 -17.67 42.58 -7.86
N GLY A 427 -16.60 41.92 -7.40
CA GLY A 427 -16.40 40.48 -7.57
C GLY A 427 -16.16 40.07 -9.02
N MET A 428 -16.30 38.78 -9.32
CA MET A 428 -16.11 38.22 -10.66
C MET A 428 -17.36 37.44 -11.10
N SER A 429 -17.68 37.44 -12.40
CA SER A 429 -18.71 36.53 -12.92
C SER A 429 -18.25 35.07 -12.81
N GLN A 430 -19.18 34.11 -12.82
CA GLN A 430 -18.85 32.68 -12.71
C GLN A 430 -17.87 32.21 -13.82
N ASN A 431 -18.03 32.74 -15.03
CA ASN A 431 -17.12 32.43 -16.15
C ASN A 431 -15.70 32.98 -15.90
N VAL A 432 -15.60 34.18 -15.32
CA VAL A 432 -14.31 34.80 -14.97
C VAL A 432 -13.65 34.04 -13.83
N LEU A 433 -14.38 33.66 -12.78
CA LEU A 433 -13.85 32.86 -11.66
C LEU A 433 -13.23 31.55 -12.13
N ALA A 434 -13.90 30.83 -13.04
CA ALA A 434 -13.42 29.56 -13.57
C ALA A 434 -12.10 29.69 -14.38
N GLN A 435 -11.83 30.87 -14.91
CA GLN A 435 -10.68 31.13 -15.79
C GLN A 435 -9.62 32.02 -15.12
N ALA A 436 -9.91 32.66 -13.98
CA ALA A 436 -9.07 33.66 -13.31
C ALA A 436 -7.68 33.14 -12.91
N LEU A 437 -7.54 31.84 -12.69
CA LEU A 437 -6.28 31.18 -12.35
C LEU A 437 -5.48 30.69 -13.57
N LEU A 438 -6.01 30.85 -14.79
CA LEU A 438 -5.30 30.47 -16.00
C LEU A 438 -4.26 31.56 -16.35
N PRO A 439 -3.03 31.17 -16.76
CA PRO A 439 -2.04 32.14 -17.23
C PRO A 439 -2.57 33.01 -18.37
N PHE A 440 -2.23 34.30 -18.33
CA PHE A 440 -2.60 35.32 -19.33
C PHE A 440 -4.09 35.64 -19.43
N TYR A 441 -4.92 35.10 -18.54
CA TYR A 441 -6.33 35.49 -18.48
C TYR A 441 -6.47 36.79 -17.69
N SER A 442 -6.92 37.86 -18.35
CA SER A 442 -7.26 39.12 -17.70
C SER A 442 -8.46 39.78 -18.36
N THR A 443 -9.32 40.39 -17.56
CA THR A 443 -10.42 41.25 -18.04
C THR A 443 -10.02 42.73 -18.08
N LYS A 444 -8.80 43.08 -17.64
CA LYS A 444 -8.29 44.46 -17.55
C LYS A 444 -7.44 44.82 -18.77
N ARG A 445 -7.58 46.05 -19.28
CA ARG A 445 -6.84 46.54 -20.47
C ARG A 445 -5.31 46.58 -20.31
N SER A 446 -4.80 46.72 -19.08
CA SER A 446 -3.37 46.80 -18.75
C SER A 446 -2.88 45.59 -17.92
N GLY A 447 -3.74 44.61 -17.68
CA GLY A 447 -3.42 43.46 -16.83
C GLY A 447 -2.69 42.38 -17.60
N THR A 448 -1.52 41.97 -17.14
CA THR A 448 -0.73 40.89 -17.76
C THR A 448 -1.37 39.50 -17.62
N GLY A 449 -2.39 39.34 -16.76
CA GLY A 449 -3.05 38.05 -16.51
C GLY A 449 -2.16 37.00 -15.84
N LEU A 450 -0.98 37.40 -15.34
CA LEU A 450 0.00 36.48 -14.75
C LEU A 450 -0.05 36.44 -13.22
N GLY A 451 -0.58 37.47 -12.55
CA GLY A 451 -0.51 37.60 -11.09
C GLY A 451 -1.19 36.45 -10.34
N LEU A 452 -2.44 36.14 -10.68
CA LEU A 452 -3.21 35.04 -10.06
C LEU A 452 -2.69 33.66 -10.48
N ALA A 453 -2.24 33.51 -11.72
CA ALA A 453 -1.64 32.27 -12.18
C ALA A 453 -0.30 31.97 -11.47
N LEU A 454 0.54 32.99 -11.26
CA LEU A 454 1.77 32.88 -10.48
C LEU A 454 1.47 32.58 -9.00
N ALA A 455 0.45 33.22 -8.43
CA ALA A 455 0.00 32.93 -7.07
C ALA A 455 -0.38 31.46 -6.90
N ARG A 456 -1.09 30.90 -7.87
CA ARG A 456 -1.43 29.48 -7.91
C ARG A 456 -0.19 28.59 -7.97
N GLU A 457 0.70 28.84 -8.92
CA GLU A 457 1.91 28.03 -9.12
C GLU A 457 2.78 27.98 -7.85
N ILE A 458 3.01 29.14 -7.23
CA ILE A 458 3.75 29.24 -5.97
C ILE A 458 3.05 28.41 -4.89
N VAL A 459 1.75 28.58 -4.69
CA VAL A 459 1.00 27.87 -3.64
C VAL A 459 0.98 26.37 -3.87
N GLU A 460 0.79 25.92 -5.11
CA GLU A 460 0.84 24.50 -5.48
C GLU A 460 2.26 23.91 -5.31
N ALA A 461 3.32 24.67 -5.62
CA ALA A 461 4.70 24.26 -5.38
C ALA A 461 5.03 24.09 -3.88
N HIS A 462 4.27 24.75 -3.00
CA HIS A 462 4.33 24.56 -1.54
C HIS A 462 3.43 23.42 -1.03
N GLY A 463 2.84 22.61 -1.93
CA GLY A 463 1.89 21.55 -1.57
C GLY A 463 0.51 22.07 -1.14
N GLY A 464 0.24 23.36 -1.38
CA GLY A 464 -0.98 24.04 -1.00
C GLY A 464 -2.05 24.10 -2.08
N ARG A 465 -3.11 24.86 -1.82
CA ARG A 465 -4.22 25.12 -2.76
C ARG A 465 -4.67 26.56 -2.70
N ILE A 466 -5.10 27.11 -3.84
CA ILE A 466 -5.72 28.43 -3.94
C ILE A 466 -7.18 28.30 -4.38
N ALA A 467 -8.07 29.09 -3.80
CA ALA A 467 -9.49 29.15 -4.17
C ALA A 467 -9.96 30.60 -4.26
N LEU A 468 -10.89 30.87 -5.19
CA LEU A 468 -11.52 32.17 -5.36
C LEU A 468 -13.03 32.00 -5.17
N ALA A 469 -13.66 32.90 -4.42
CA ALA A 469 -15.10 32.94 -4.22
C ALA A 469 -15.60 34.37 -4.11
N ASN A 470 -16.75 34.67 -4.70
CA ASN A 470 -17.44 35.94 -4.42
C ASN A 470 -18.01 35.93 -2.99
N ARG A 471 -17.99 37.09 -2.35
CA ARG A 471 -18.57 37.28 -1.01
C ARG A 471 -20.06 37.60 -1.11
N ALA A 472 -20.83 37.19 -0.10
CA ALA A 472 -22.26 37.48 -0.01
C ALA A 472 -22.57 38.98 0.08
N GLU A 473 -21.66 39.77 0.67
CA GLU A 473 -21.78 41.22 0.84
C GLU A 473 -21.20 42.04 -0.32
N GLY A 474 -20.79 41.38 -1.41
CA GLY A 474 -19.99 42.00 -2.49
C GLY A 474 -18.49 41.84 -2.27
N GLY A 475 -17.73 41.80 -3.37
CA GLY A 475 -16.30 41.59 -3.38
C GLY A 475 -15.85 40.16 -3.67
N LEU A 476 -14.54 40.01 -3.80
CA LEU A 476 -13.86 38.73 -4.01
C LEU A 476 -13.11 38.31 -2.73
N ARG A 477 -13.10 37.00 -2.48
CA ARG A 477 -12.24 36.36 -1.48
C ARG A 477 -11.32 35.39 -2.19
N VAL A 478 -10.03 35.52 -1.92
CA VAL A 478 -8.99 34.58 -2.35
C VAL A 478 -8.44 33.89 -1.12
N SER A 479 -8.58 32.57 -1.05
CA SER A 479 -8.14 31.75 0.08
C SER A 479 -6.97 30.85 -0.35
N LEU A 480 -5.86 30.95 0.38
CA LEU A 480 -4.69 30.08 0.27
C LEU A 480 -4.74 29.05 1.39
N LEU A 481 -4.49 27.79 1.07
CA LEU A 481 -4.33 26.68 2.03
C LEU A 481 -2.89 26.19 1.91
N LEU A 482 -2.11 26.28 2.98
CA LEU A 482 -0.73 25.81 3.04
C LEU A 482 -0.57 24.74 4.14
N PRO A 483 0.22 23.67 3.95
CA PRO A 483 0.44 22.67 4.98
C PRO A 483 1.04 23.24 6.28
N LEU A 484 0.54 22.80 7.45
CA LEU A 484 1.08 23.19 8.77
C LEU A 484 2.42 22.52 9.14
N ALA A 485 2.95 21.66 8.27
CA ALA A 485 4.20 20.96 8.44
C ALA A 485 4.87 20.78 7.06
N PRO A 486 6.20 20.72 6.99
CA PRO A 486 6.88 20.44 5.73
C PRO A 486 6.45 19.06 5.18
N PRO A 487 6.41 18.88 3.85
CA PRO A 487 6.06 17.62 3.21
C PRO A 487 6.97 16.45 3.62
#